data_AF-A0A2K8YV12-F1
#
_entry.id   AF-A0A2K8YV12-F1
#
_cell.length_a   1.000
_cell.length_b   1.000
_cell.length_c   1.000
_cell.angle_alpha   90.00
_cell.angle_beta   90.00
_cell.angle_gamma   90.00
#
_symmetry.space_group_name_H-M   'P 1'
#
loop_
_entity.id
_entity.type
_entity.pdbx_description
1 polymer ?
#
loop_
_entity_poly.entity_id
_entity_poly.type
_entity_poly.pdbx_seq_one_letter_code
_entity_poly.pdbx_strand_id
1 'polypeptide(L)'
;MYLFWTLWGIDALIAITLVYFFFIGLGDGTVSSFNILLWLMILVGLAALLVGGYWLFTHQYAVLAKLLLALLAVPGLLYGLFMGLMLLGGNSSGWK
;
A
#
# COMPACT_ATOMS: atom_id res chain seq x y z
N MET A 1 5.17 14.23 14.72
CA MET A 1 5.11 14.74 13.33
C MET A 1 5.74 13.76 12.34
N TYR A 2 7.00 13.36 12.49
CA TYR A 2 7.67 12.46 11.54
C TYR A 2 6.94 11.12 11.32
N LEU A 3 6.54 10.43 12.39
CA LEU A 3 5.88 9.12 12.28
C LEU A 3 4.60 9.15 11.42
N PHE A 4 3.79 10.21 11.50
CA PHE A 4 2.59 10.34 10.67
C PHE A 4 2.97 10.36 9.19
N TRP A 5 3.91 11.24 8.81
CA TRP A 5 4.35 11.37 7.43
C TRP A 5 5.08 10.13 6.91
N THR A 6 5.79 9.41 7.78
CA THR A 6 6.38 8.11 7.43
C THR A 6 5.31 7.08 7.10
N LEU A 7 4.30 6.90 7.98
CA LEU A 7 3.21 5.95 7.75
C LEU A 7 2.40 6.32 6.50
N TRP A 8 2.02 7.59 6.40
CA TRP A 8 1.26 8.10 5.25
C TRP A 8 2.04 7.95 3.94
N GLY A 9 3.35 8.22 3.95
CA GLY A 9 4.20 8.06 2.78
C GLY A 9 4.32 6.60 2.32
N ILE A 10 4.41 5.64 3.25
CA ILE A 10 4.40 4.20 2.93
C ILE A 10 3.06 3.82 2.28
N ASP A 11 1.94 4.20 2.88
CA ASP A 11 0.61 3.92 2.35
C ASP A 11 0.40 4.56 0.96
N ALA A 12 0.93 5.76 0.75
CA ALA A 12 0.87 6.44 -0.53
C ALA A 12 1.67 5.69 -1.62
N LEU A 13 2.84 5.15 -1.29
CA LEU A 13 3.62 4.32 -2.21
C LEU A 13 2.90 3.01 -2.57
N ILE A 14 2.27 2.37 -1.58
CA ILE A 14 1.44 1.18 -1.80
C ILE A 14 0.26 1.53 -2.71
N ALA A 15 -0.43 2.64 -2.44
CA ALA A 15 -1.57 3.09 -3.22
C ALA A 15 -1.18 3.37 -4.68
N ILE A 16 -0.07 4.09 -4.91
CA ILE A 16 0.46 4.35 -6.25
C ILE A 16 0.77 3.04 -6.98
N THR A 17 1.37 2.07 -6.28
CA THR A 17 1.67 0.75 -6.84
C THR A 17 0.38 0.03 -7.29
N LEU A 18 -0.68 0.05 -6.48
CA LEU A 18 -1.94 -0.60 -6.86
C LEU A 18 -2.69 0.15 -7.95
N VAL A 19 -2.65 1.48 -7.97
CA VAL A 19 -3.21 2.29 -9.07
C VAL A 19 -2.48 1.97 -10.37
N TYR A 20 -1.15 1.87 -10.35
CA TYR A 20 -0.36 1.47 -11.51
C TYR A 20 -0.79 0.09 -12.02
N PHE A 21 -0.83 -0.93 -11.16
CA PHE A 21 -1.25 -2.28 -11.56
C PHE A 21 -2.70 -2.37 -12.02
N PHE A 22 -3.60 -1.55 -11.46
CA PHE A 22 -4.97 -1.46 -11.95
C PHE A 22 -5.01 -1.02 -13.43
N PHE A 23 -4.28 0.03 -13.80
CA PHE A 23 -4.25 0.50 -15.18
C PHE A 23 -3.53 -0.46 -16.13
N ILE A 24 -2.41 -1.05 -15.71
CA ILE A 24 -1.75 -2.12 -16.47
C ILE A 24 -2.71 -3.29 -16.67
N GLY A 25 -3.42 -3.67 -15.62
CA GLY A 25 -4.36 -4.79 -15.64
C GLY A 25 -5.57 -4.57 -16.55
N LEU A 26 -6.01 -3.32 -16.71
CA LEU A 26 -7.02 -2.97 -17.72
C LEU A 26 -6.49 -3.17 -19.15
N GLY A 27 -5.21 -2.88 -19.37
CA GLY A 27 -4.56 -3.03 -20.67
C GLY A 27 -4.26 -4.48 -21.05
N ASP A 28 -3.89 -5.32 -20.09
CA ASP A 28 -3.57 -6.73 -20.32
C ASP A 28 -4.76 -7.69 -20.08
N GLY A 29 -5.88 -7.17 -19.58
CA GLY A 29 -7.11 -7.93 -19.34
C GLY A 29 -7.16 -8.68 -18.00
N THR A 30 -6.12 -8.59 -17.16
CA THR A 30 -6.12 -9.18 -15.82
C THR A 30 -7.08 -8.46 -14.87
N VAL A 31 -7.39 -7.18 -15.12
CA VAL A 31 -8.53 -6.46 -14.56
C VAL A 31 -9.67 -6.54 -15.57
N SER A 32 -10.74 -7.26 -15.23
CA SER A 32 -11.88 -7.50 -16.12
C SER A 32 -13.20 -7.39 -15.38
N SER A 33 -14.33 -7.54 -16.07
CA SER A 33 -15.66 -7.56 -15.45
C SER A 33 -15.78 -8.58 -14.31
N PHE A 34 -14.97 -9.64 -14.31
CA PHE A 34 -14.93 -10.65 -13.25
C PHE A 34 -14.43 -10.11 -11.90
N ASN A 35 -13.49 -9.16 -11.90
CA ASN A 35 -12.82 -8.69 -10.68
C ASN A 35 -12.79 -7.16 -10.52
N ILE A 36 -13.38 -6.41 -11.45
CA ILE A 36 -13.37 -4.94 -11.45
C ILE A 36 -13.91 -4.38 -10.12
N LEU A 37 -14.94 -5.01 -9.55
CA LEU A 37 -15.56 -4.55 -8.31
C LEU A 37 -14.60 -4.68 -7.13
N LEU A 38 -13.81 -5.76 -7.06
CA LEU A 38 -12.77 -5.93 -6.05
C LEU A 38 -11.69 -4.86 -6.19
N TRP A 39 -11.24 -4.60 -7.41
CA TRP A 39 -10.26 -3.56 -7.67
C TRP A 39 -10.75 -2.16 -7.25
N LEU A 40 -11.98 -1.81 -7.62
CA LEU A 40 -12.56 -0.52 -7.23
C LEU A 40 -12.71 -0.39 -5.70
N MET A 41 -13.12 -1.45 -5.01
CA MET A 41 -13.18 -1.44 -3.54
C MET A 41 -11.81 -1.23 -2.90
N ILE A 42 -10.75 -1.84 -3.44
CA ILE A 42 -9.38 -1.64 -2.98
C ILE A 42 -8.97 -0.17 -3.18
N LEU A 43 -9.20 0.39 -4.37
CA LEU A 43 -8.83 1.78 -4.67
C LEU A 43 -9.59 2.79 -3.79
N VAL A 44 -10.89 2.57 -3.58
CA VAL A 44 -11.70 3.41 -2.68
C VAL A 44 -11.21 3.26 -1.23
N GLY A 45 -10.88 2.04 -0.78
CA GLY A 45 -10.33 1.80 0.54
C GLY A 45 -9.01 2.53 0.77
N LEU A 46 -8.10 2.51 -0.21
CA LEU A 46 -6.84 3.24 -0.18
C LEU A 46 -7.04 4.76 -0.16
N ALA A 47 -7.97 5.27 -0.98
CA ALA A 47 -8.31 6.69 -0.98
C ALA A 47 -8.88 7.12 0.38
N ALA A 48 -9.79 6.32 0.95
CA ALA A 48 -10.36 6.56 2.28
C ALA A 48 -9.29 6.51 3.38
N LEU A 49 -8.33 5.59 3.29
CA LEU A 49 -7.22 5.49 4.24
C LEU A 49 -6.33 6.74 4.21
N LEU A 50 -5.88 7.16 3.02
CA LEU A 50 -4.98 8.31 2.87
C LEU A 50 -5.66 9.64 3.20
N VAL A 51 -6.86 9.86 2.66
CA VAL A 51 -7.64 11.09 2.90
C VAL A 51 -8.14 11.11 4.34
N GLY A 52 -8.68 9.99 4.85
CA GLY A 52 -9.15 9.87 6.22
C GLY A 52 -8.04 10.04 7.24
N GLY A 53 -6.87 9.44 7.01
CA GLY A 53 -5.70 9.62 7.86
C GLY A 53 -5.22 11.08 7.88
N TYR A 54 -5.17 11.75 6.73
CA TYR A 54 -4.82 13.16 6.65
C TYR A 54 -5.86 14.08 7.30
N TRP A 55 -7.15 13.80 7.09
CA TRP A 55 -8.24 14.54 7.70
C TRP A 55 -8.19 14.43 9.23
N LEU A 56 -8.03 13.22 9.77
CA LEU A 56 -7.85 13.00 11.21
C LEU A 56 -6.64 13.77 11.77
N PHE A 57 -5.53 13.77 11.04
CA PHE A 57 -4.31 14.47 11.45
C PHE A 57 -4.51 15.99 11.51
N THR A 58 -5.19 16.58 10.53
CA THR A 58 -5.48 18.02 10.49
C THR A 58 -6.52 18.47 11.51
N HIS A 59 -7.38 17.55 11.97
CA HIS A 59 -8.42 17.80 12.99
C HIS A 59 -7.98 17.41 14.41
N GLN A 60 -6.67 17.39 14.70
CA GLN A 60 -6.09 17.12 16.02
C GLN A 60 -6.27 15.67 16.55
N TYR A 61 -6.80 14.75 15.74
CA TYR A 61 -6.90 13.33 16.07
C TYR A 61 -5.62 12.55 15.67
N ALA A 62 -4.46 13.09 16.03
CA ALA A 62 -3.16 12.58 15.56
C ALA A 62 -2.88 11.12 15.96
N VAL A 63 -3.39 10.66 17.12
CA VAL A 63 -3.25 9.25 17.54
C VAL A 63 -4.05 8.34 16.62
N LEU A 64 -5.33 8.67 16.38
CA LEU A 64 -6.21 7.87 15.53
C LEU A 64 -5.71 7.85 14.08
N ALA A 65 -5.23 8.98 13.56
CA ALA A 65 -4.60 9.06 12.24
C ALA A 65 -3.44 8.06 12.08
N LYS A 66 -2.53 8.01 13.07
CA LYS A 66 -1.40 7.07 13.05
C LYS A 66 -1.84 5.62 13.15
N LEU A 67 -2.82 5.32 14.01
CA LEU A 67 -3.34 3.96 14.16
C LEU A 67 -4.00 3.49 12.86
N LEU A 68 -4.80 4.35 12.22
CA LEU A 68 -5.43 4.06 10.94
C LEU A 68 -4.38 3.74 9.86
N LEU A 69 -3.39 4.61 9.67
CA LEU A 69 -2.33 4.41 8.67
C LEU A 69 -1.45 3.19 8.98
N ALA A 70 -1.18 2.92 10.26
CA ALA A 70 -0.40 1.76 10.66
C ALA A 70 -1.04 0.42 10.26
N LEU A 71 -2.37 0.37 10.06
CA LEU A 71 -3.06 -0.85 9.61
C LEU A 71 -2.56 -1.36 8.26
N LEU A 72 -2.15 -0.46 7.36
CA LEU A 72 -1.61 -0.85 6.06
C LEU A 72 -0.08 -0.72 6.02
N ALA A 73 0.47 0.37 6.55
CA ALA A 73 1.90 0.64 6.47
C ALA A 73 2.75 -0.44 7.15
N VAL A 74 2.33 -0.95 8.31
CA VAL A 74 3.08 -1.98 9.04
C VAL A 74 3.13 -3.31 8.29
N PRO A 75 1.98 -3.95 7.94
CA PRO A 75 2.04 -5.19 7.18
C PRO A 75 2.64 -5.00 5.79
N GLY A 76 2.37 -3.87 5.12
CA GLY A 76 2.93 -3.55 3.81
C GLY A 76 4.46 -3.43 3.83
N LEU A 77 5.00 -2.72 4.83
CA LEU A 77 6.45 -2.60 5.01
C LEU A 77 7.09 -3.96 5.35
N LEU A 78 6.49 -4.73 6.28
CA LEU A 78 7.00 -6.05 6.65
C LEU A 78 7.01 -7.00 5.46
N TYR A 79 5.95 -7.01 4.65
CA TYR A 79 5.88 -7.80 3.42
C TYR A 79 6.93 -7.34 2.39
N GLY A 80 7.04 -6.02 2.15
CA GLY A 80 8.04 -5.47 1.25
C GLY A 80 9.47 -5.82 1.66
N LEU A 81 9.78 -5.75 2.96
CA LEU A 81 11.07 -6.17 3.51
C LEU A 81 11.31 -7.67 3.33
N PHE A 82 10.31 -8.51 3.63
CA PHE A 82 10.39 -9.96 3.43
C PHE A 82 10.70 -10.29 1.96
N MET A 83 9.95 -9.70 1.02
CA MET A 83 10.19 -9.90 -0.41
C MET A 83 11.57 -9.42 -0.83
N GLY A 84 12.01 -8.25 -0.35
CA GLY A 84 13.35 -7.73 -0.61
C GLY A 84 14.45 -8.68 -0.12
N LEU A 85 14.32 -9.24 1.09
CA LEU A 85 15.25 -10.22 1.63
C LEU A 85 15.28 -11.51 0.80
N MET A 86 14.13 -12.01 0.36
CA MET A 86 14.05 -13.20 -0.50
C MET A 86 14.74 -12.96 -1.85
N LEU A 87 14.55 -11.80 -2.46
CA LEU A 87 15.20 -11.45 -3.72
C LEU A 87 16.72 -11.30 -3.58
N LEU A 88 17.19 -10.71 -2.49
CA LEU A 88 18.63 -10.57 -2.22
C LEU A 88 19.28 -11.91 -1.83
N GLY A 89 18.58 -12.75 -1.08
CA GLY A 89 19.06 -14.07 -0.65
C GLY A 89 19.08 -15.10 -1.79
N GLY A 90 18.20 -14.96 -2.78
CA GLY A 90 18.10 -15.85 -3.96
C GLY A 90 19.37 -15.86 -4.85
N ASN A 91 20.21 -14.82 -4.77
CA ASN A 91 21.48 -14.76 -5.50
C ASN A 91 22.63 -15.55 -4.87
N SER A 92 22.42 -16.20 -3.70
CA SER A 92 23.45 -16.99 -3.01
C SER A 92 23.43 -18.49 -3.32
N SER A 93 22.44 -18.99 -4.07
CA SER A 93 22.46 -20.37 -4.56
C SER A 93 23.28 -20.47 -5.84
N GLY A 94 24.60 -20.36 -5.67
CA GLY A 94 25.56 -20.90 -6.63
C GLY A 94 25.47 -22.42 -6.66
N TRP A 95 24.44 -22.95 -7.33
CA TRP A 95 24.51 -24.31 -7.85
C TRP A 95 25.25 -24.23 -9.19
N LYS A 96 26.53 -24.58 -9.15
CA LYS A 96 27.10 -25.41 -10.21
C LYS A 96 26.44 -26.78 -10.15
#